data_AF-A0A7V9YY35-F1
#
_entry.id   AF-A0A7V9YY35-F1
#
_cell.length_a   1.000
_cell.length_b   1.000
_cell.length_c   1.000
_cell.angle_alpha   90.00
_cell.angle_beta   90.00
_cell.angle_gamma   90.00
#
_symmetry.space_group_name_H-M   'P 1'
#
loop_
_entity.id
_entity.type
_entity.pdbx_description
1 polymer ?
#
loop_
_entity_poly.entity_id
_entity_poly.type
_entity_poly.pdbx_seq_one_letter_code
_entity_poly.pdbx_strand_id
1 'polypeptide(L)' 'MMDMEKCQIAWDFFLKSCEKHGISTNLSFYQFLQSVTMEQIESMVQHAEMI' A
#
# COMPACT_ATOMS: atom_id res chain seq x y z
N MET A 1 -13.05 3.27 -11.89
CA MET A 1 -12.28 4.47 -11.53
C MET A 1 -11.44 4.09 -10.32
N MET A 2 -10.16 4.47 -10.26
CA MET A 2 -9.29 4.10 -9.14
C MET A 2 -9.77 4.82 -7.87
N ASP A 3 -10.07 4.06 -6.83
CA ASP A 3 -10.50 4.60 -5.54
C ASP A 3 -9.26 5.11 -4.79
N MET A 4 -9.12 6.44 -4.76
CA MET A 4 -7.94 7.09 -4.17
C MET A 4 -7.83 6.86 -2.66
N GLU A 5 -8.95 6.63 -1.97
CA GLU A 5 -8.94 6.32 -0.54
C GLU A 5 -8.34 4.93 -0.29
N LYS A 6 -8.78 3.92 -1.06
CA LYS A 6 -8.20 2.57 -1.01
C LYS A 6 -6.71 2.56 -1.35
N CYS A 7 -6.31 3.38 -2.33
CA CYS A 7 -4.90 3.53 -2.70
C CYS A 7 -4.06 4.10 -1.54
N GLN A 8 -4.59 5.09 -0.81
CA GLN A 8 -3.93 5.66 0.35
C GLN A 8 -3.81 4.64 1.49
N ILE A 9 -4.86 3.88 1.78
CA ILE A 9 -4.84 2.82 2.80
C ILE A 9 -3.79 1.76 2.46
N ALA A 10 -3.76 1.29 1.21
CA ALA A 10 -2.76 0.32 0.77
C ALA A 10 -1.32 0.85 0.86
N TRP A 11 -1.12 2.13 0.54
CA TRP A 11 0.17 2.79 0.69
C TRP A 11 0.63 2.88 2.15
N ASP A 12 -0.25 3.30 3.05
CA ASP A 12 0.07 3.41 4.47
C ASP A 12 0.35 2.02 5.06
N PHE A 13 -0.39 0.99 4.64
CA PHE A 13 -0.13 -0.40 5.00
C PHE A 13 1.25 -0.86 4.51
N PHE A 14 1.60 -0.57 3.26
CA PHE A 14 2.91 -0.89 2.70
C PHE A 14 4.04 -0.24 3.50
N LEU A 15 3.93 1.06 3.81
CA LEU A 15 4.93 1.78 4.60
C LEU A 15 5.09 1.20 6.00
N LYS A 16 3.98 0.92 6.71
CA LYS A 16 4.01 0.27 8.02
C LYS A 16 4.65 -1.12 7.96
N SER A 17 4.38 -1.87 6.90
CA SER A 17 5.01 -3.18 6.68
C SER A 17 6.52 -3.06 6.45
N CYS A 18 6.96 -2.07 5.66
CA CYS A 18 8.37 -1.77 5.47
C CYS A 18 9.04 -1.41 6.81
N GLU A 19 8.45 -0.51 7.60
CA GLU A 19 8.96 -0.12 8.91
C GLU A 19 9.07 -1.31 9.87
N LYS A 20 8.02 -2.15 9.95
CA LYS A 20 7.99 -3.34 10.80
C LYS A 20 9.13 -4.31 10.51
N HIS A 21 9.55 -4.41 9.26
CA HIS A 21 10.63 -5.32 8.83
C HIS A 21 11.99 -4.61 8.67
N GLY A 22 12.10 -3.33 9.05
CA GLY A 22 13.34 -2.55 8.93
C GLY A 22 13.78 -2.27 7.49
N ILE A 23 12.84 -2.27 6.54
CA ILE A 23 13.08 -2.00 5.12
C ILE A 23 12.95 -0.51 4.87
N SER A 24 14.04 0.14 4.42
CA SER A 24 13.97 1.52 3.92
C SER A 24 13.48 1.52 2.47
N THR A 25 12.38 2.22 2.21
CA THR A 25 11.83 2.39 0.86
C THR A 25 12.06 3.81 0.36
N ASN A 26 12.50 3.93 -0.89
CA ASN A 26 12.63 5.21 -1.60
C ASN A 26 11.51 5.40 -2.64
N LEU A 27 10.48 4.54 -2.62
CA LEU A 27 9.33 4.66 -3.51
C LEU A 27 8.49 5.87 -3.11
N SER A 28 8.12 6.68 -4.10
CA SER A 28 7.02 7.63 -3.95
C SER A 28 5.67 6.92 -4.09
N PHE A 29 4.60 7.56 -3.59
CA PHE A 29 3.23 7.07 -3.74
C PHE A 29 2.87 6.74 -5.20
N TYR A 30 3.25 7.61 -6.14
CA TYR A 30 2.94 7.38 -7.56
C TYR A 30 3.69 6.19 -8.15
N GLN A 31 4.97 6.01 -7.78
CA GLN A 31 5.74 4.85 -8.22
C GLN A 31 5.20 3.55 -7.61
N PHE A 32 4.74 3.60 -6.35
CA PHE A 32 4.03 2.48 -5.74
C PHE A 32 2.81 2.08 -6.56
N LEU A 33 1.93 3.03 -6.91
CA LEU A 33 0.72 2.75 -7.70
C LEU A 33 1.03 2.19 -9.10
N GLN A 34 2.16 2.56 -9.70
CA GLN A 34 2.62 1.97 -10.96
C GLN A 34 3.16 0.54 -10.81
N SER A 35 3.59 0.17 -9.60
CA SER A 35 4.22 -1.13 -9.30
C SER A 35 3.25 -2.18 -8.76
N VAL A 36 2.03 -1.81 -8.41
CA VAL A 36 1.03 -2.71 -7.82
C VAL A 36 -0.22 -2.83 -8.68
N THR A 37 -0.83 -4.01 -8.68
CA THR A 37 -2.12 -4.25 -9.32
C THR A 37 -3.28 -3.85 -8.41
N MET A 38 -4.47 -3.69 -8.99
CA MET A 38 -5.68 -3.44 -8.20
C MET A 38 -5.97 -4.55 -7.19
N GLU A 39 -5.76 -5.81 -7.56
CA GLU A 39 -5.92 -6.95 -6.65
C GLU A 39 -4.96 -6.87 -5.45
N GLN A 40 -3.73 -6.40 -5.67
CA GLN A 40 -2.77 -6.18 -4.59
C GLN A 40 -3.19 -5.04 -3.68
N ILE A 41 -3.72 -3.95 -4.24
CA ILE A 41 -4.29 -2.85 -3.46
C ILE A 41 -5.44 -3.36 -2.59
N GLU A 42 -6.41 -4.08 -3.17
CA GLU A 42 -7.55 -4.62 -2.45
C GLU A 42 -7.12 -5.59 -1.32
N SER A 43 -6.13 -6.45 -1.60
CA SER A 43 -5.56 -7.33 -0.59
C SER A 43 -4.93 -6.53 0.56
N MET A 44 -4.12 -5.51 0.28
CA MET A 44 -3.52 -4.67 1.32
C MET A 44 -4.58 -3.94 2.16
N VAL A 45 -5.64 -3.43 1.54
CA VAL A 45 -6.75 -2.78 2.25
C VAL A 45 -7.45 -3.74 3.21
N GLN A 46 -7.77 -4.95 2.74
CA GLN A 46 -8.38 -5.98 3.60
C GLN A 46 -7.50 -6.33 4.80
N HIS A 47 -6.17 -6.41 4.60
CA HIS A 47 -5.25 -6.68 5.70
C HIS A 47 -5.13 -5.51 6.67
N ALA A 48 -5.27 -4.27 6.21
CA ALA A 48 -5.24 -3.09 7.07
C ALA A 48 -6.47 -3.01 8.00
N GLU A 49 -7.63 -3.50 7.57
CA GLU A 49 -8.87 -3.52 8.36
C GLU A 49 -8.92 -4.65 9.42
N MET A 50 -8.02 -5.64 9.33
CA MET A 50 -7.95 -6.76 10.27
C MET A 50 -6.98 -6.55 11.44
N ILE A 51 -6.25 -5.43 11.48
CA ILE A 51 -5.23 -5.08 12.49
C ILE A 51 -5.78 -4.00 13.42
#